data_AF-A0A4V5PPE5-F1
#
_entry.id   AF-A0A4V5PPE5-F1
#
_cell.length_a   1.000
_cell.length_b   1.000
_cell.length_c   1.000
_cell.angle_alpha   90.00
_cell.angle_beta   90.00
_cell.angle_gamma   90.00
#
_symmetry.space_group_name_H-M   'P 1'
#
loop_
_entity.id
_entity.type
_entity.pdbx_description
1 polymer ?
#
loop_
_entity_poly.entity_id
_entity_poly.type
_entity_poly.pdbx_seq_one_letter_code
_entity_poly.pdbx_strand_id
1 'polypeptide(L)'
;MAINGTDQNDTLTGTAAADTIMAGAGDDSLSGGAGNDLLYGEAGDDTLAGGSGRNTVYGGAGDDVWQAGSSLAGGYGTDLVYLEDGNDLAYAGWFPAGAADTLNFGAGDDTLSLEALDPAGNQGITLNDTGTATTSGFTSVILNVENVIGNAGANALTGNSLANLLAGGAGNDTLSGGGGNDSLDGGAGADTLSGGTGDDTLRGGAGNDLLSGGSGMDYADYTEATTGVSVNLGTGTATGAGTDTLNGIDGIFGSGFADTLTGFDGQGTSSGDAFTNVFYGHGGDDLLSGLGGDDSLFGGDDDDTVLGGAGNDLVTGDAGNDSLEGGSGNDTLSGGAGSDIVLGGAGADRIDTGAGDDTVDGGAGSDTISVVSGGNTTIIGSEDADNSDVDTLYVFRHNIDWSRTVISGESGTIVWLNGATTTFSNIENVEFVRNVPCFTPGTLIETKRGQVAVEKLRPGDRVLTRDNGYQPIRWIGRRRLKAADLAAAPQLQPVRIAAGALGEGLPETDMLVSPQHRMLISGARAELLFGEAEVLAAALHMLGQPGITRLKRDEITYLHLMFDAHEIIRGNGAWTESFQPGDQTLSHLDAPQRAELAAIFPDLDRIARRGRWTAARRALKAHEVRVLMGRNAA
;
A
#
# COMPACT_ATOMS: atom_id res chain seq x y z
N MET A 1 -31.46 37.52 20.68
CA MET A 1 -30.60 37.59 21.88
C MET A 1 -29.18 37.22 21.48
N ALA A 2 -28.16 37.68 22.20
CA ALA A 2 -26.79 37.18 22.00
C ALA A 2 -26.53 36.05 23.01
N ILE A 3 -25.98 34.94 22.54
CA ILE A 3 -25.56 33.77 23.30
C ILE A 3 -24.11 33.48 22.88
N ASN A 4 -23.23 33.31 23.86
CA ASN A 4 -21.80 33.10 23.65
C ASN A 4 -21.37 31.90 24.49
N GLY A 5 -20.68 30.93 23.89
CA GLY A 5 -20.04 29.81 24.56
C GLY A 5 -18.66 30.17 25.11
N THR A 6 -17.75 29.19 25.10
CA THR A 6 -16.38 29.30 25.65
C THR A 6 -15.36 28.58 24.76
N ASP A 7 -14.08 28.65 25.13
CA ASP A 7 -12.99 27.87 24.50
C ASP A 7 -13.03 26.37 24.94
N GLN A 8 -14.23 25.77 25.04
CA GLN A 8 -14.49 24.36 25.38
C GLN A 8 -15.85 23.91 24.84
N ASN A 9 -15.98 22.61 24.53
CA ASN A 9 -17.24 21.92 24.21
C ASN A 9 -18.45 22.38 25.06
N ASP A 10 -19.30 23.20 24.46
CA ASP A 10 -20.48 23.83 25.04
C ASP A 10 -21.79 23.29 24.41
N THR A 11 -22.93 23.69 24.96
CA THR A 11 -24.24 23.33 24.39
C THR A 11 -25.19 24.51 24.48
N LEU A 12 -25.45 25.12 23.33
CA LEU A 12 -26.08 26.43 23.21
C LEU A 12 -27.46 26.28 22.56
N THR A 13 -28.48 26.87 23.19
CA THR A 13 -29.86 26.81 22.71
C THR A 13 -30.49 28.19 22.75
N GLY A 14 -30.97 28.64 21.60
CA GLY A 14 -31.75 29.86 21.42
C GLY A 14 -33.17 29.73 21.96
N THR A 15 -34.02 30.67 21.56
CA THR A 15 -35.29 30.97 22.23
C THR A 15 -36.50 30.83 21.28
N ALA A 16 -37.38 31.82 21.30
CA ALA A 16 -38.55 31.94 20.43
C ALA A 16 -38.57 33.32 19.74
N ALA A 17 -37.38 33.88 19.51
CA ALA A 17 -37.12 35.19 18.93
C ALA A 17 -35.74 35.19 18.26
N ALA A 18 -35.52 36.09 17.31
CA ALA A 18 -34.27 36.19 16.55
C ALA A 18 -33.01 36.28 17.46
N ASP A 19 -32.21 35.22 17.41
CA ASP A 19 -31.04 34.99 18.24
C ASP A 19 -29.73 35.00 17.42
N THR A 20 -28.63 35.14 18.14
CA THR A 20 -27.26 35.15 17.60
C THR A 20 -26.42 34.33 18.56
N ILE A 21 -25.94 33.19 18.08
CA ILE A 21 -25.18 32.19 18.84
C ILE A 21 -23.77 32.19 18.28
N MET A 22 -22.79 32.33 19.15
CA MET A 22 -21.36 32.18 18.88
C MET A 22 -20.87 31.09 19.83
N ALA A 23 -20.37 29.97 19.30
CA ALA A 23 -19.85 28.87 20.10
C ALA A 23 -18.50 29.24 20.72
N GLY A 24 -17.41 29.15 19.95
CA GLY A 24 -16.11 29.68 20.35
C GLY A 24 -14.96 28.81 19.86
N ALA A 25 -14.53 27.84 20.68
CA ALA A 25 -13.54 26.86 20.24
C ALA A 25 -13.70 25.53 20.98
N GLY A 26 -13.63 24.42 20.24
CA GLY A 26 -13.99 23.09 20.70
C GLY A 26 -15.34 22.65 20.15
N ASP A 27 -15.53 21.34 20.14
CA ASP A 27 -16.62 20.63 19.45
C ASP A 27 -17.97 20.85 20.19
N ASP A 28 -18.74 21.82 19.70
CA ASP A 28 -19.93 22.41 20.32
C ASP A 28 -21.25 21.88 19.73
N SER A 29 -22.37 22.11 20.44
CA SER A 29 -23.71 21.81 19.92
C SER A 29 -24.65 23.01 19.98
N LEU A 30 -25.08 23.49 18.81
CA LEU A 30 -25.85 24.73 18.64
C LEU A 30 -27.26 24.44 18.13
N SER A 31 -28.28 25.05 18.76
CA SER A 31 -29.65 25.06 18.25
C SER A 31 -30.28 26.45 18.31
N GLY A 32 -30.70 27.00 17.16
CA GLY A 32 -31.37 28.32 17.09
C GLY A 32 -32.75 28.34 17.76
N GLY A 33 -33.49 27.23 17.63
CA GLY A 33 -34.82 27.07 18.22
C GLY A 33 -35.94 27.56 17.30
N ALA A 34 -36.44 28.77 17.52
CA ALA A 34 -37.46 29.38 16.68
C ALA A 34 -37.30 30.90 16.60
N GLY A 35 -36.97 31.41 15.43
CA GLY A 35 -36.69 32.83 15.29
C GLY A 35 -36.36 33.23 13.87
N ASN A 36 -35.20 33.85 13.72
CA ASN A 36 -34.58 34.20 12.45
C ASN A 36 -33.09 34.30 12.80
N ASP A 37 -32.47 33.14 12.99
CA ASP A 37 -31.36 32.97 13.94
C ASP A 37 -30.02 32.89 13.22
N LEU A 38 -28.98 33.42 13.86
CA LEU A 38 -27.62 33.52 13.32
C LEU A 38 -26.67 32.68 14.17
N LEU A 39 -26.19 31.57 13.63
CA LEU A 39 -25.29 30.64 14.32
C LEU A 39 -23.86 30.76 13.75
N TYR A 40 -22.87 30.70 14.62
CA TYR A 40 -21.45 30.53 14.33
C TYR A 40 -20.90 29.43 15.24
N GLY A 41 -20.33 28.37 14.66
CA GLY A 41 -19.50 27.40 15.38
C GLY A 41 -18.17 28.02 15.81
N GLU A 42 -17.49 28.62 14.83
CA GLU A 42 -16.17 29.27 14.86
C GLU A 42 -14.96 28.33 14.74
N ALA A 43 -14.74 27.34 15.61
CA ALA A 43 -13.56 26.46 15.54
C ALA A 43 -13.65 25.16 16.38
N GLY A 44 -14.19 24.10 15.80
CA GLY A 44 -14.39 22.77 16.40
C GLY A 44 -15.14 21.87 15.42
N ASP A 45 -15.33 20.60 15.75
CA ASP A 45 -16.17 19.69 14.96
C ASP A 45 -17.64 19.86 15.41
N ASP A 46 -18.31 20.92 14.98
CA ASP A 46 -19.53 21.43 15.60
C ASP A 46 -20.81 20.80 15.05
N THR A 47 -21.83 20.62 15.92
CA THR A 47 -23.16 20.15 15.51
C THR A 47 -24.17 21.30 15.51
N LEU A 48 -24.56 21.77 14.31
CA LEU A 48 -25.36 23.00 14.13
C LEU A 48 -26.79 22.72 13.63
N ALA A 49 -27.79 23.27 14.34
CA ALA A 49 -29.20 23.15 13.97
C ALA A 49 -29.94 24.50 13.98
N GLY A 50 -30.24 25.04 12.79
CA GLY A 50 -30.85 26.37 12.62
C GLY A 50 -32.21 26.56 13.32
N GLY A 51 -33.03 25.52 13.40
CA GLY A 51 -34.35 25.60 14.06
C GLY A 51 -35.48 25.92 13.08
N SER A 52 -36.29 26.94 13.38
CA SER A 52 -37.45 27.33 12.55
C SER A 52 -37.51 28.85 12.33
N GLY A 53 -38.13 29.28 11.23
CA GLY A 53 -37.99 30.64 10.70
C GLY A 53 -36.90 30.71 9.62
N ARG A 54 -36.35 31.91 9.32
CA ARG A 54 -35.25 32.09 8.36
C ARG A 54 -33.92 32.29 9.09
N ASN A 55 -33.03 31.33 8.95
CA ASN A 55 -31.77 31.27 9.69
C ASN A 55 -30.56 31.54 8.79
N THR A 56 -29.41 31.77 9.42
CA THR A 56 -28.10 31.79 8.77
C THR A 56 -27.13 31.08 9.68
N VAL A 57 -26.47 30.04 9.15
CA VAL A 57 -25.56 29.17 9.89
C VAL A 57 -24.19 29.28 9.23
N TYR A 58 -23.19 29.52 10.07
CA TYR A 58 -21.78 29.35 9.79
C TYR A 58 -21.28 28.23 10.69
N GLY A 59 -20.64 27.22 10.10
CA GLY A 59 -19.81 26.25 10.81
C GLY A 59 -18.55 26.93 11.32
N GLY A 60 -17.41 26.63 10.70
CA GLY A 60 -16.23 27.48 10.73
C GLY A 60 -14.97 26.79 10.26
N ALA A 61 -14.35 26.04 11.18
CA ALA A 61 -13.07 25.35 10.94
C ALA A 61 -12.97 24.08 11.81
N GLY A 62 -13.23 22.93 11.19
CA GLY A 62 -13.43 21.62 11.81
C GLY A 62 -14.41 20.81 10.97
N ASP A 63 -14.58 19.51 11.23
CA ASP A 63 -15.45 18.66 10.42
C ASP A 63 -16.92 18.79 10.88
N ASP A 64 -17.67 19.74 10.31
CA ASP A 64 -18.94 20.24 10.85
C ASP A 64 -20.18 19.41 10.44
N VAL A 65 -21.12 19.22 11.38
CA VAL A 65 -22.36 18.43 11.17
C VAL A 65 -23.60 19.32 11.22
N TRP A 66 -24.21 19.56 10.06
CA TRP A 66 -25.46 20.31 9.95
C TRP A 66 -26.72 19.44 9.96
N GLN A 67 -27.64 19.76 10.87
CA GLN A 67 -28.94 19.12 11.02
C GLN A 67 -30.05 20.17 10.94
N ALA A 68 -30.88 20.17 9.89
CA ALA A 68 -32.00 21.13 9.81
C ALA A 68 -32.98 20.99 10.99
N GLY A 69 -33.72 22.06 11.30
CA GLY A 69 -34.49 22.12 12.55
C GLY A 69 -35.80 21.33 12.57
N SER A 70 -36.16 20.80 13.75
CA SER A 70 -37.35 19.93 13.89
C SER A 70 -38.65 20.64 13.51
N SER A 71 -39.47 20.01 12.67
CA SER A 71 -40.69 20.58 12.06
C SER A 71 -41.87 20.83 13.02
N LEU A 72 -41.64 20.82 14.34
CA LEU A 72 -42.65 20.97 15.39
C LEU A 72 -43.07 22.44 15.63
N ALA A 73 -43.74 22.98 14.60
CA ALA A 73 -44.64 24.14 14.59
C ALA A 73 -44.04 25.55 14.46
N GLY A 74 -43.69 25.94 13.22
CA GLY A 74 -43.92 27.32 12.77
C GLY A 74 -43.06 27.86 11.63
N GLY A 75 -43.62 27.95 10.42
CA GLY A 75 -43.10 28.79 9.33
C GLY A 75 -41.82 28.27 8.67
N TYR A 76 -41.95 27.79 7.42
CA TYR A 76 -40.79 27.42 6.60
C TYR A 76 -39.99 28.67 6.22
N GLY A 77 -38.68 28.59 6.41
CA GLY A 77 -37.72 29.64 6.10
C GLY A 77 -37.32 29.70 4.63
N THR A 78 -36.16 30.33 4.45
CA THR A 78 -35.23 30.10 3.34
C THR A 78 -33.88 30.30 4.00
N ASP A 79 -33.24 29.22 4.39
CA ASP A 79 -32.06 29.26 5.22
C ASP A 79 -30.80 29.40 4.37
N LEU A 80 -29.75 29.96 4.97
CA LEU A 80 -28.42 30.06 4.39
C LEU A 80 -27.46 29.30 5.29
N VAL A 81 -26.81 28.27 4.77
CA VAL A 81 -25.85 27.45 5.49
C VAL A 81 -24.52 27.51 4.75
N TYR A 82 -23.47 27.83 5.51
CA TYR A 82 -22.07 27.82 5.12
C TYR A 82 -21.36 26.98 6.18
N LEU A 83 -20.61 25.95 5.81
CA LEU A 83 -19.90 25.12 6.78
C LEU A 83 -18.39 25.51 6.84
N GLU A 84 -17.88 26.00 5.70
CA GLU A 84 -16.64 26.78 5.52
C GLU A 84 -15.35 25.95 5.32
N ASP A 85 -14.52 25.67 6.33
CA ASP A 85 -13.24 24.95 6.21
C ASP A 85 -13.26 23.59 6.98
N GLY A 86 -13.79 22.52 6.38
CA GLY A 86 -13.93 21.19 7.00
C GLY A 86 -14.27 20.07 6.01
N ASN A 87 -14.35 18.81 6.45
CA ASN A 87 -14.99 17.71 5.71
C ASN A 87 -16.43 17.52 6.22
N ASP A 88 -17.34 18.33 5.70
CA ASP A 88 -18.59 18.65 6.39
C ASP A 88 -19.75 17.71 6.02
N LEU A 89 -20.68 17.46 6.96
CA LEU A 89 -21.81 16.54 6.80
C LEU A 89 -23.17 17.23 6.99
N ALA A 90 -24.03 17.19 5.97
CA ALA A 90 -25.35 17.83 6.01
C ALA A 90 -26.51 16.86 5.72
N TYR A 91 -27.52 16.86 6.61
CA TYR A 91 -28.70 16.00 6.48
C TYR A 91 -29.89 16.71 5.80
N ALA A 92 -30.21 16.31 4.57
CA ALA A 92 -31.25 16.94 3.75
C ALA A 92 -32.71 16.69 4.21
N GLY A 93 -32.96 15.63 4.98
CA GLY A 93 -34.32 15.16 5.34
C GLY A 93 -35.22 16.13 6.10
N TRP A 94 -34.65 17.22 6.60
CA TRP A 94 -35.33 18.17 7.46
C TRP A 94 -35.62 19.51 6.75
N PHE A 95 -35.28 19.66 5.46
CA PHE A 95 -35.82 20.70 4.57
C PHE A 95 -37.30 20.40 4.23
N PRO A 96 -38.30 21.13 4.78
CA PRO A 96 -39.70 20.86 4.46
C PRO A 96 -40.06 21.45 3.10
N ALA A 97 -40.96 20.83 2.34
CA ALA A 97 -41.41 21.32 1.03
C ALA A 97 -41.84 22.82 1.09
N GLY A 98 -40.94 23.68 0.64
CA GLY A 98 -40.81 25.06 1.12
C GLY A 98 -39.95 25.93 0.20
N ALA A 99 -39.36 27.00 0.72
CA ALA A 99 -38.85 28.09 -0.12
C ALA A 99 -37.32 28.10 -0.30
N ALA A 100 -36.80 27.11 -1.03
CA ALA A 100 -35.52 27.16 -1.76
C ALA A 100 -34.31 27.68 -0.97
N ASP A 101 -33.86 26.91 0.02
CA ASP A 101 -32.71 27.18 0.88
C ASP A 101 -31.38 27.17 0.10
N THR A 102 -30.31 27.69 0.71
CA THR A 102 -28.93 27.57 0.19
C THR A 102 -28.08 26.82 1.21
N LEU A 103 -27.52 25.69 0.78
CA LEU A 103 -26.46 24.96 1.47
C LEU A 103 -25.17 25.12 0.66
N ASN A 104 -24.12 25.54 1.33
CA ASN A 104 -22.74 25.52 0.86
C ASN A 104 -21.95 24.82 1.96
N PHE A 105 -21.20 23.78 1.64
CA PHE A 105 -20.29 23.17 2.61
C PHE A 105 -19.04 24.07 2.66
N GLY A 106 -17.96 23.74 1.97
CA GLY A 106 -17.05 24.79 1.50
C GLY A 106 -15.76 24.34 0.85
N ALA A 107 -14.87 23.75 1.65
CA ALA A 107 -13.48 23.51 1.30
C ALA A 107 -12.90 22.26 1.99
N GLY A 108 -13.48 21.10 1.71
CA GLY A 108 -12.90 19.79 2.05
C GLY A 108 -13.36 18.68 1.13
N ASP A 109 -13.85 17.59 1.73
CA ASP A 109 -14.37 16.38 1.09
C ASP A 109 -15.82 16.17 1.56
N ASP A 110 -16.73 17.01 1.07
CA ASP A 110 -17.99 17.34 1.74
C ASP A 110 -19.14 16.37 1.41
N THR A 111 -20.02 16.06 2.38
CA THR A 111 -21.01 14.97 2.31
C THR A 111 -22.47 15.38 2.52
N LEU A 112 -23.32 15.16 1.51
CA LEU A 112 -24.77 15.30 1.60
C LEU A 112 -25.47 13.96 1.94
N SER A 113 -26.08 13.83 3.12
CA SER A 113 -26.94 12.68 3.45
C SER A 113 -28.41 12.96 3.13
N LEU A 114 -29.01 12.08 2.32
CA LEU A 114 -30.42 12.05 1.95
C LEU A 114 -31.25 11.11 2.83
N GLU A 115 -30.63 10.37 3.76
CA GLU A 115 -31.23 9.23 4.49
C GLU A 115 -32.54 9.56 5.21
N ALA A 116 -32.64 10.80 5.70
CA ALA A 116 -33.78 11.29 6.48
C ALA A 116 -34.95 11.81 5.61
N LEU A 117 -34.85 11.78 4.27
CA LEU A 117 -35.93 12.13 3.34
C LEU A 117 -36.95 10.99 3.19
N ASP A 118 -38.13 11.30 2.64
CA ASP A 118 -39.12 10.29 2.26
C ASP A 118 -38.62 9.51 1.03
N PRO A 119 -38.49 8.17 1.08
CA PRO A 119 -38.07 7.35 -0.06
C PRO A 119 -39.09 7.27 -1.21
N ALA A 120 -40.20 8.02 -1.14
CA ALA A 120 -41.26 8.08 -2.16
C ALA A 120 -40.86 8.80 -3.47
N GLY A 121 -39.86 8.29 -4.19
CA GLY A 121 -39.50 8.71 -5.54
C GLY A 121 -37.99 8.77 -5.77
N ASN A 122 -37.60 9.05 -7.01
CA ASN A 122 -36.19 9.27 -7.34
C ASN A 122 -35.78 10.70 -6.96
N GLN A 123 -34.77 10.80 -6.09
CA GLN A 123 -34.30 12.05 -5.48
C GLN A 123 -33.44 12.90 -6.44
N GLY A 124 -32.84 12.28 -7.47
CA GLY A 124 -32.14 12.90 -8.59
C GLY A 124 -31.13 13.98 -8.21
N ILE A 125 -29.93 13.59 -7.76
CA ILE A 125 -28.81 14.50 -7.49
C ILE A 125 -27.78 14.43 -8.62
N THR A 126 -27.30 15.58 -9.09
CA THR A 126 -26.15 15.69 -9.99
C THR A 126 -25.25 16.84 -9.53
N LEU A 127 -24.00 16.50 -9.17
CA LEU A 127 -22.96 17.43 -8.73
C LEU A 127 -22.43 18.26 -9.92
N ASN A 128 -21.59 19.28 -9.66
CA ASN A 128 -21.03 20.14 -10.71
C ASN A 128 -19.56 20.50 -10.46
N ASP A 129 -18.69 20.30 -11.46
CA ASP A 129 -17.25 20.62 -11.49
C ASP A 129 -16.86 22.09 -11.20
N THR A 130 -17.83 23.00 -11.00
CA THR A 130 -17.58 24.46 -10.99
C THR A 130 -18.12 25.19 -9.76
N GLY A 131 -18.47 24.46 -8.69
CA GLY A 131 -19.04 25.05 -7.47
C GLY A 131 -20.39 25.73 -7.69
N THR A 132 -21.12 25.30 -8.73
CA THR A 132 -22.46 25.81 -9.08
C THR A 132 -23.54 24.88 -8.55
N ALA A 133 -24.75 25.42 -8.39
CA ALA A 133 -25.92 24.74 -7.82
C ALA A 133 -26.13 23.31 -8.35
N THR A 134 -25.74 22.31 -7.54
CA THR A 134 -26.04 20.89 -7.70
C THR A 134 -27.53 20.72 -7.99
N THR A 135 -27.86 20.09 -9.11
CA THR A 135 -29.27 19.92 -9.47
C THR A 135 -29.84 18.76 -8.66
N SER A 136 -30.79 19.08 -7.78
CA SER A 136 -31.52 18.10 -6.98
C SER A 136 -32.98 17.99 -7.44
N GLY A 137 -33.69 16.95 -7.01
CA GLY A 137 -35.15 16.88 -7.09
C GLY A 137 -35.89 17.92 -6.23
N PHE A 138 -35.18 18.74 -5.45
CA PHE A 138 -35.72 19.72 -4.51
C PHE A 138 -35.62 21.15 -5.03
N THR A 139 -36.14 22.11 -4.26
CA THR A 139 -36.09 23.54 -4.59
C THR A 139 -34.80 24.23 -4.14
N SER A 140 -33.98 23.58 -3.32
CA SER A 140 -32.84 24.19 -2.63
C SER A 140 -31.56 24.11 -3.45
N VAL A 141 -30.70 25.10 -3.28
CA VAL A 141 -29.39 25.23 -3.93
C VAL A 141 -28.35 24.59 -3.03
N ILE A 142 -27.57 23.64 -3.58
CA ILE A 142 -26.46 22.98 -2.89
C ILE A 142 -25.18 23.30 -3.68
N LEU A 143 -24.10 23.68 -2.99
CA LEU A 143 -22.84 24.19 -3.55
C LEU A 143 -21.65 23.55 -2.84
N ASN A 144 -20.59 23.23 -3.61
CA ASN A 144 -19.34 22.60 -3.14
C ASN A 144 -19.64 21.37 -2.28
N VAL A 145 -19.83 20.24 -2.95
CA VAL A 145 -20.10 18.95 -2.30
C VAL A 145 -19.69 17.84 -3.26
N GLU A 146 -19.02 16.84 -2.71
CA GLU A 146 -18.31 15.79 -3.43
C GLU A 146 -19.00 14.45 -3.21
N ASN A 147 -19.54 14.22 -2.01
CA ASN A 147 -20.07 12.94 -1.57
C ASN A 147 -21.60 12.99 -1.36
N VAL A 148 -22.30 11.91 -1.70
CA VAL A 148 -23.75 11.80 -1.52
C VAL A 148 -24.17 10.43 -1.02
N ILE A 149 -24.84 10.40 0.13
CA ILE A 149 -25.49 9.21 0.68
C ILE A 149 -26.99 9.29 0.38
N GLY A 150 -27.55 8.23 -0.20
CA GLY A 150 -28.94 8.14 -0.63
C GLY A 150 -29.93 7.82 0.49
N ASN A 151 -31.00 7.09 0.20
CA ASN A 151 -31.98 6.66 1.20
C ASN A 151 -32.60 5.30 0.88
N ALA A 152 -33.71 4.95 1.54
CA ALA A 152 -34.40 3.67 1.37
C ALA A 152 -35.39 3.66 0.20
N GLY A 153 -35.04 4.33 -0.91
CA GLY A 153 -35.84 4.52 -2.12
C GLY A 153 -34.96 4.51 -3.36
N ALA A 154 -35.57 4.53 -4.55
CA ALA A 154 -34.85 4.39 -5.83
C ALA A 154 -34.07 5.67 -6.19
N ASN A 155 -32.83 5.79 -5.71
CA ASN A 155 -31.98 6.95 -5.87
C ASN A 155 -31.38 7.07 -7.29
N ALA A 156 -31.15 8.29 -7.77
CA ALA A 156 -30.19 8.54 -8.84
C ALA A 156 -29.21 9.60 -8.38
N LEU A 157 -27.93 9.26 -8.42
CA LEU A 157 -26.80 10.04 -7.95
C LEU A 157 -25.80 10.16 -9.12
N THR A 158 -25.25 11.35 -9.31
CA THR A 158 -24.23 11.60 -10.33
C THR A 158 -23.19 12.55 -9.76
N GLY A 159 -21.94 12.13 -9.74
CA GLY A 159 -20.80 12.90 -9.25
C GLY A 159 -20.34 13.98 -10.22
N ASN A 160 -19.07 14.39 -10.08
CA ASN A 160 -18.45 15.50 -10.78
C ASN A 160 -17.14 15.07 -11.48
N SER A 161 -16.08 15.89 -11.41
CA SER A 161 -14.75 15.62 -11.98
C SER A 161 -13.64 15.49 -10.91
N LEU A 162 -14.03 15.12 -9.68
CA LEU A 162 -13.20 14.84 -8.51
C LEU A 162 -13.56 13.42 -8.02
N ALA A 163 -12.71 12.81 -7.19
CA ALA A 163 -13.07 11.57 -6.50
C ALA A 163 -14.33 11.80 -5.63
N ASN A 164 -15.34 10.95 -5.77
CA ASN A 164 -16.62 11.06 -5.07
C ASN A 164 -17.04 9.73 -4.42
N LEU A 165 -17.60 9.78 -3.21
CA LEU A 165 -18.30 8.69 -2.54
C LEU A 165 -19.81 8.81 -2.79
N LEU A 166 -20.38 7.84 -3.50
CA LEU A 166 -21.81 7.76 -3.81
C LEU A 166 -22.39 6.46 -3.25
N ALA A 167 -23.29 6.57 -2.28
CA ALA A 167 -24.01 5.42 -1.72
C ALA A 167 -25.50 5.50 -2.08
N GLY A 168 -26.06 4.46 -2.72
CA GLY A 168 -27.49 4.35 -3.04
C GLY A 168 -28.32 4.11 -1.78
N GLY A 169 -28.11 2.95 -1.16
CA GLY A 169 -28.62 2.62 0.17
C GLY A 169 -29.52 1.38 0.13
N ALA A 170 -30.81 1.56 -0.16
CA ALA A 170 -31.72 0.44 -0.37
C ALA A 170 -32.84 0.82 -1.34
N GLY A 171 -32.80 0.31 -2.57
CA GLY A 171 -33.65 0.83 -3.63
C GLY A 171 -33.59 0.05 -4.93
N ASN A 172 -33.38 0.78 -6.02
CA ASN A 172 -33.20 0.32 -7.38
C ASN A 172 -32.48 1.47 -8.10
N ASP A 173 -31.20 1.58 -7.79
CA ASP A 173 -30.50 2.85 -7.78
C ASP A 173 -29.67 3.06 -9.04
N THR A 174 -29.31 4.30 -9.33
CA THR A 174 -28.53 4.67 -10.51
C THR A 174 -27.42 5.62 -10.10
N LEU A 175 -26.22 5.08 -9.91
CA LEU A 175 -25.02 5.80 -9.50
C LEU A 175 -24.12 6.01 -10.73
N SER A 176 -23.56 7.21 -10.85
CA SER A 176 -22.56 7.55 -11.86
C SER A 176 -21.48 8.37 -11.17
N GLY A 177 -20.24 7.89 -11.09
CA GLY A 177 -19.12 8.66 -10.55
C GLY A 177 -18.87 9.90 -11.39
N GLY A 178 -18.41 9.69 -12.63
CA GLY A 178 -18.28 10.71 -13.66
C GLY A 178 -16.85 10.82 -14.16
N GLY A 179 -15.95 11.24 -13.28
CA GLY A 179 -14.51 11.21 -13.51
C GLY A 179 -13.73 11.61 -12.26
N GLY A 180 -12.82 10.76 -11.83
CA GLY A 180 -12.27 10.81 -10.49
C GLY A 180 -11.61 9.48 -10.18
N ASN A 181 -11.60 9.11 -8.92
CA ASN A 181 -11.31 7.74 -8.49
C ASN A 181 -12.41 7.43 -7.48
N ASP A 182 -13.57 7.04 -8.00
CA ASP A 182 -14.85 7.15 -7.32
C ASP A 182 -15.19 5.86 -6.55
N SER A 183 -15.93 6.00 -5.46
CA SER A 183 -16.40 4.89 -4.62
C SER A 183 -17.92 4.80 -4.67
N LEU A 184 -18.44 3.78 -5.34
CA LEU A 184 -19.87 3.60 -5.60
C LEU A 184 -20.39 2.36 -4.86
N ASP A 185 -21.36 2.52 -3.98
CA ASP A 185 -22.04 1.43 -3.27
C ASP A 185 -23.55 1.47 -3.55
N GLY A 186 -24.09 0.46 -4.25
CA GLY A 186 -25.54 0.33 -4.48
C GLY A 186 -26.30 0.01 -3.19
N GLY A 187 -25.74 -0.87 -2.37
CA GLY A 187 -26.31 -1.33 -1.10
C GLY A 187 -27.26 -2.52 -1.26
N ALA A 188 -28.56 -2.27 -1.47
CA ALA A 188 -29.57 -3.32 -1.44
C ALA A 188 -30.74 -3.04 -2.41
N GLY A 189 -30.62 -3.53 -3.65
CA GLY A 189 -31.62 -3.28 -4.68
C GLY A 189 -31.50 -4.19 -5.90
N ALA A 190 -31.61 -3.59 -7.07
CA ALA A 190 -31.10 -4.16 -8.31
C ALA A 190 -30.63 -2.96 -9.12
N ASP A 191 -29.35 -2.67 -8.97
CA ASP A 191 -28.82 -1.31 -9.06
C ASP A 191 -27.96 -1.15 -10.32
N THR A 192 -27.64 0.09 -10.67
CA THR A 192 -26.86 0.42 -11.87
C THR A 192 -25.77 1.41 -11.52
N LEU A 193 -24.53 0.94 -11.49
CA LEU A 193 -23.34 1.69 -11.14
C LEU A 193 -22.51 1.91 -12.42
N SER A 194 -22.13 3.17 -12.65
CA SER A 194 -21.12 3.56 -13.64
C SER A 194 -20.02 4.31 -12.91
N GLY A 195 -18.75 3.90 -13.03
CA GLY A 195 -17.62 4.71 -12.56
C GLY A 195 -17.50 5.97 -13.43
N GLY A 196 -16.57 5.96 -14.37
CA GLY A 196 -16.55 6.89 -15.49
C GLY A 196 -15.19 6.97 -16.16
N THR A 197 -14.29 7.76 -15.56
CA THR A 197 -12.92 7.93 -16.05
C THR A 197 -11.94 8.16 -14.89
N GLY A 198 -10.98 7.24 -14.76
CA GLY A 198 -10.06 7.11 -13.63
C GLY A 198 -10.25 5.73 -12.99
N ASP A 199 -9.62 5.48 -11.83
CA ASP A 199 -9.60 4.13 -11.24
C ASP A 199 -10.67 4.02 -10.15
N ASP A 200 -11.85 3.50 -10.53
CA ASP A 200 -13.06 3.51 -9.71
C ASP A 200 -13.26 2.19 -8.94
N THR A 201 -14.01 2.21 -7.84
CA THR A 201 -14.40 1.03 -7.04
C THR A 201 -15.91 0.92 -6.92
N LEU A 202 -16.48 -0.16 -7.46
CA LEU A 202 -17.92 -0.38 -7.59
C LEU A 202 -18.35 -1.60 -6.78
N ARG A 203 -19.26 -1.39 -5.83
CA ARG A 203 -19.93 -2.42 -5.04
C ARG A 203 -21.42 -2.44 -5.38
N GLY A 204 -21.89 -3.52 -6.02
CA GLY A 204 -23.33 -3.70 -6.28
C GLY A 204 -24.12 -3.86 -4.99
N GLY A 205 -23.60 -4.71 -4.08
CA GLY A 205 -24.24 -5.02 -2.81
C GLY A 205 -25.12 -6.26 -2.92
N ALA A 206 -26.39 -6.16 -2.52
CA ALA A 206 -27.28 -7.30 -2.37
C ALA A 206 -28.45 -7.25 -3.37
N GLY A 207 -28.21 -7.71 -4.61
CA GLY A 207 -29.20 -7.62 -5.67
C GLY A 207 -28.96 -8.47 -6.90
N ASN A 208 -28.94 -7.77 -8.03
CA ASN A 208 -28.94 -8.34 -9.38
C ASN A 208 -28.47 -7.23 -10.33
N ASP A 209 -27.21 -6.83 -10.18
CA ASP A 209 -26.79 -5.45 -10.43
C ASP A 209 -26.07 -5.28 -11.78
N LEU A 210 -25.94 -4.03 -12.24
CA LEU A 210 -25.18 -3.67 -13.44
C LEU A 210 -24.03 -2.74 -13.05
N LEU A 211 -22.80 -3.26 -13.06
CA LEU A 211 -21.59 -2.50 -12.79
C LEU A 211 -20.84 -2.27 -14.10
N SER A 212 -20.48 -1.02 -14.34
CA SER A 212 -19.54 -0.64 -15.39
C SER A 212 -18.52 0.30 -14.80
N GLY A 213 -17.22 -0.01 -14.83
CA GLY A 213 -16.19 0.96 -14.43
C GLY A 213 -16.17 2.12 -15.43
N GLY A 214 -15.29 2.04 -16.42
CA GLY A 214 -15.38 2.85 -17.62
C GLY A 214 -14.07 2.93 -18.39
N SER A 215 -13.09 3.63 -17.83
CA SER A 215 -11.74 3.71 -18.36
C SER A 215 -10.75 4.17 -17.29
N GLY A 216 -9.95 3.22 -16.81
CA GLY A 216 -8.90 3.37 -15.80
C GLY A 216 -8.45 1.97 -15.40
N MET A 217 -8.24 1.73 -14.10
CA MET A 217 -8.14 0.40 -13.50
C MET A 217 -9.32 0.18 -12.55
N ASP A 218 -10.42 -0.38 -13.05
CA ASP A 218 -11.69 -0.38 -12.33
C ASP A 218 -11.94 -1.66 -11.53
N TYR A 219 -12.44 -1.55 -10.29
CA TYR A 219 -12.60 -2.67 -9.36
C TYR A 219 -14.07 -2.99 -9.08
N ALA A 220 -14.42 -4.28 -9.10
CA ALA A 220 -15.64 -4.78 -8.48
C ALA A 220 -15.34 -5.26 -7.04
N ASP A 221 -16.08 -4.75 -6.06
CA ASP A 221 -15.90 -5.09 -4.64
C ASP A 221 -17.00 -6.04 -4.13
N TYR A 222 -16.58 -7.21 -3.65
CA TYR A 222 -17.42 -8.23 -3.00
C TYR A 222 -17.03 -8.51 -1.53
N THR A 223 -16.22 -7.65 -0.91
CA THR A 223 -15.71 -7.85 0.47
C THR A 223 -16.80 -7.96 1.54
N GLU A 224 -17.97 -7.36 1.31
CA GLU A 224 -19.14 -7.46 2.20
C GLU A 224 -20.13 -8.60 1.81
N ALA A 225 -19.81 -9.41 0.80
CA ALA A 225 -20.63 -10.56 0.42
C ALA A 225 -20.67 -11.63 1.52
N THR A 226 -21.85 -12.21 1.76
CA THR A 226 -22.08 -13.12 2.90
C THR A 226 -21.90 -14.61 2.57
N THR A 227 -21.46 -14.90 1.34
CA THR A 227 -21.06 -16.21 0.82
C THR A 227 -20.11 -16.00 -0.35
N GLY A 228 -19.26 -17.00 -0.63
CA GLY A 228 -18.33 -16.98 -1.76
C GLY A 228 -18.97 -16.63 -3.10
N VAL A 229 -18.27 -15.83 -3.88
CA VAL A 229 -18.68 -15.32 -5.18
C VAL A 229 -17.98 -16.04 -6.33
N SER A 230 -18.69 -16.20 -7.45
CA SER A 230 -18.12 -16.66 -8.71
C SER A 230 -18.22 -15.54 -9.72
N VAL A 231 -17.06 -14.99 -10.09
CA VAL A 231 -16.90 -13.82 -10.96
C VAL A 231 -16.10 -14.20 -12.20
N ASN A 232 -16.60 -13.81 -13.38
CA ASN A 232 -15.91 -14.01 -14.64
C ASN A 232 -15.99 -12.74 -15.49
N LEU A 233 -14.85 -12.05 -15.63
CA LEU A 233 -14.74 -10.80 -16.39
C LEU A 233 -14.85 -11.07 -17.90
N GLY A 234 -14.30 -12.19 -18.39
CA GLY A 234 -14.40 -12.61 -19.80
C GLY A 234 -15.84 -12.79 -20.31
N THR A 235 -16.79 -13.16 -19.45
CA THR A 235 -18.23 -13.20 -19.75
C THR A 235 -19.03 -12.02 -19.19
N GLY A 236 -18.42 -11.14 -18.41
CA GLY A 236 -19.06 -9.97 -17.81
C GLY A 236 -20.13 -10.33 -16.77
N THR A 237 -19.86 -11.31 -15.90
CA THR A 237 -20.88 -11.84 -14.97
C THR A 237 -20.32 -12.21 -13.60
N ALA A 238 -21.06 -11.89 -12.53
CA ALA A 238 -20.83 -12.36 -11.17
C ALA A 238 -22.07 -13.06 -10.58
N THR A 239 -21.85 -13.90 -9.56
CA THR A 239 -22.89 -14.53 -8.73
C THR A 239 -22.38 -14.74 -7.32
N GLY A 240 -23.27 -14.77 -6.32
CA GLY A 240 -22.93 -15.05 -4.91
C GLY A 240 -23.44 -13.94 -3.99
N ALA A 241 -23.08 -12.69 -4.29
CA ALA A 241 -23.76 -11.50 -3.76
C ALA A 241 -25.12 -11.28 -4.46
N GLY A 242 -25.17 -11.50 -5.78
CA GLY A 242 -26.38 -11.39 -6.59
C GLY A 242 -26.37 -12.29 -7.84
N THR A 243 -26.70 -11.69 -8.98
CA THR A 243 -26.47 -12.24 -10.33
C THR A 243 -26.27 -11.06 -11.26
N ASP A 244 -25.02 -10.64 -11.36
CA ASP A 244 -24.64 -9.27 -11.64
C ASP A 244 -23.89 -9.21 -12.97
N THR A 245 -24.02 -8.10 -13.68
CA THR A 245 -23.46 -7.89 -15.02
C THR A 245 -22.32 -6.88 -14.93
N LEU A 246 -21.12 -7.29 -15.39
CA LEU A 246 -19.89 -6.51 -15.30
C LEU A 246 -19.40 -6.09 -16.69
N ASN A 247 -18.84 -4.89 -16.81
CA ASN A 247 -18.29 -4.36 -18.07
C ASN A 247 -17.21 -3.31 -17.81
N GLY A 248 -15.99 -3.47 -18.34
CA GLY A 248 -14.88 -2.55 -18.01
C GLY A 248 -14.61 -2.59 -16.51
N ILE A 249 -14.19 -3.76 -16.04
CA ILE A 249 -13.75 -4.05 -14.68
C ILE A 249 -12.49 -4.88 -14.87
N ASP A 250 -11.41 -4.47 -14.23
CA ASP A 250 -10.06 -5.04 -14.37
C ASP A 250 -9.60 -5.69 -13.05
N GLY A 251 -10.08 -5.17 -11.92
CA GLY A 251 -9.80 -5.66 -10.58
C GLY A 251 -11.01 -6.30 -9.90
N ILE A 252 -10.75 -7.21 -8.96
CA ILE A 252 -11.77 -7.81 -8.09
C ILE A 252 -11.23 -7.87 -6.66
N PHE A 253 -12.03 -7.38 -5.72
CA PHE A 253 -11.89 -7.75 -4.31
C PHE A 253 -12.91 -8.86 -4.01
N GLY A 254 -12.42 -10.02 -3.61
CA GLY A 254 -13.21 -11.19 -3.24
C GLY A 254 -13.95 -11.03 -1.91
N SER A 255 -14.62 -12.10 -1.50
CA SER A 255 -15.38 -12.17 -0.25
C SER A 255 -14.54 -12.70 0.92
N GLY A 256 -15.16 -12.87 2.09
CA GLY A 256 -14.55 -13.59 3.22
C GLY A 256 -14.76 -15.11 3.18
N PHE A 257 -14.90 -15.69 1.99
CA PHE A 257 -15.21 -17.11 1.76
C PHE A 257 -14.71 -17.55 0.38
N ALA A 258 -14.30 -18.82 0.26
CA ALA A 258 -13.96 -19.52 -1.00
C ALA A 258 -14.76 -19.07 -2.25
N ASP A 259 -14.10 -18.27 -3.07
CA ASP A 259 -14.55 -17.63 -4.30
C ASP A 259 -14.10 -18.41 -5.55
N THR A 260 -14.47 -17.90 -6.74
CA THR A 260 -13.89 -18.30 -8.02
C THR A 260 -13.81 -17.08 -8.93
N LEU A 261 -12.61 -16.51 -9.06
CA LEU A 261 -12.34 -15.26 -9.76
C LEU A 261 -11.61 -15.54 -11.07
N THR A 262 -12.20 -15.14 -12.21
CA THR A 262 -11.62 -15.38 -13.54
C THR A 262 -11.54 -14.09 -14.36
N GLY A 263 -10.36 -13.84 -14.93
CA GLY A 263 -10.04 -12.72 -15.79
C GLY A 263 -10.62 -12.77 -17.20
N PHE A 264 -9.98 -12.06 -18.12
CA PHE A 264 -10.43 -11.93 -19.50
C PHE A 264 -9.28 -11.94 -20.53
N ASP A 265 -9.48 -12.61 -21.67
CA ASP A 265 -8.56 -12.58 -22.80
C ASP A 265 -8.95 -11.50 -23.83
N GLY A 266 -8.49 -10.27 -23.61
CA GLY A 266 -8.58 -9.19 -24.62
C GLY A 266 -9.94 -8.50 -24.77
N GLN A 267 -10.76 -8.48 -23.73
CA GLN A 267 -12.01 -7.70 -23.65
C GLN A 267 -11.73 -6.21 -23.39
N GLY A 268 -11.19 -5.49 -24.38
CA GLY A 268 -10.95 -4.05 -24.30
C GLY A 268 -10.87 -3.40 -25.68
N THR A 269 -11.49 -2.23 -25.87
CA THR A 269 -11.46 -1.50 -27.17
C THR A 269 -10.74 -0.15 -27.10
N SER A 270 -10.32 0.25 -25.91
CA SER A 270 -9.47 1.39 -25.57
C SER A 270 -7.99 1.00 -25.75
N SER A 271 -7.22 1.85 -26.43
CA SER A 271 -5.80 1.57 -26.71
C SER A 271 -4.89 2.24 -25.69
N GLY A 272 -5.10 1.97 -24.40
CA GLY A 272 -4.39 2.60 -23.29
C GLY A 272 -4.28 1.72 -22.05
N ASP A 273 -5.32 0.95 -21.79
CA ASP A 273 -5.47 0.05 -20.65
C ASP A 273 -4.47 -1.11 -20.76
N ALA A 274 -3.83 -1.47 -19.66
CA ALA A 274 -3.00 -2.66 -19.58
C ALA A 274 -3.93 -3.87 -19.38
N PHE A 275 -3.71 -4.96 -20.11
CA PHE A 275 -4.42 -6.22 -19.91
C PHE A 275 -3.85 -6.88 -18.64
N THR A 276 -4.21 -6.35 -17.47
CA THR A 276 -3.67 -6.72 -16.16
C THR A 276 -4.85 -6.89 -15.20
N ASN A 277 -5.20 -8.14 -14.93
CA ASN A 277 -6.21 -8.50 -13.94
C ASN A 277 -5.61 -8.31 -12.54
N VAL A 278 -6.33 -7.65 -11.62
CA VAL A 278 -5.85 -7.41 -10.23
C VAL A 278 -6.80 -8.01 -9.21
N PHE A 279 -6.54 -9.24 -8.75
CA PHE A 279 -7.44 -10.00 -7.89
C PHE A 279 -6.89 -10.18 -6.48
N TYR A 280 -7.76 -10.00 -5.49
CA TYR A 280 -7.54 -10.35 -4.09
C TYR A 280 -8.63 -11.34 -3.68
N GLY A 281 -8.28 -12.59 -3.35
CA GLY A 281 -9.25 -13.57 -2.85
C GLY A 281 -9.74 -13.23 -1.44
N HIS A 282 -8.80 -12.79 -0.59
CA HIS A 282 -8.94 -12.39 0.82
C HIS A 282 -9.03 -13.53 1.84
N GLY A 283 -9.90 -14.54 1.68
CA GLY A 283 -9.89 -15.63 2.66
C GLY A 283 -10.89 -16.76 2.50
N GLY A 284 -10.40 -17.98 2.72
CA GLY A 284 -11.10 -19.24 2.49
C GLY A 284 -10.77 -19.80 1.11
N ASP A 285 -10.58 -21.12 1.00
CA ASP A 285 -10.04 -21.86 -0.17
C ASP A 285 -10.43 -21.30 -1.58
N ASP A 286 -9.66 -20.35 -2.12
CA ASP A 286 -10.04 -19.59 -3.32
C ASP A 286 -9.53 -20.20 -4.64
N LEU A 287 -10.20 -19.87 -5.76
CA LEU A 287 -9.74 -20.18 -7.12
C LEU A 287 -9.60 -18.92 -7.98
N LEU A 288 -8.37 -18.44 -8.17
CA LEU A 288 -8.04 -17.28 -8.99
C LEU A 288 -7.43 -17.72 -10.35
N SER A 289 -7.85 -17.07 -11.44
CA SER A 289 -7.24 -17.27 -12.75
C SER A 289 -7.20 -15.99 -13.59
N GLY A 290 -5.99 -15.51 -13.93
CA GLY A 290 -5.79 -14.32 -14.77
C GLY A 290 -6.07 -14.56 -16.25
N LEU A 291 -5.73 -15.77 -16.72
CA LEU A 291 -5.79 -16.29 -18.10
C LEU A 291 -4.68 -15.81 -19.03
N GLY A 292 -4.35 -14.52 -19.04
CA GLY A 292 -3.35 -13.96 -19.94
C GLY A 292 -3.44 -12.44 -20.10
N GLY A 293 -2.29 -11.81 -19.96
CA GLY A 293 -2.13 -10.47 -19.42
C GLY A 293 -0.84 -10.45 -18.60
N ASP A 294 -0.34 -9.29 -18.20
CA ASP A 294 0.71 -9.22 -17.16
C ASP A 294 -0.04 -9.01 -15.82
N ASP A 295 -0.45 -10.10 -15.17
CA ASP A 295 -1.49 -10.10 -14.12
C ASP A 295 -0.92 -9.92 -12.69
N SER A 296 -1.81 -9.66 -11.71
CA SER A 296 -1.46 -9.53 -10.29
C SER A 296 -2.51 -10.19 -9.39
N LEU A 297 -2.20 -11.38 -8.91
CA LEU A 297 -3.12 -12.29 -8.25
C LEU A 297 -2.64 -12.61 -6.82
N PHE A 298 -3.48 -12.31 -5.84
CA PHE A 298 -3.24 -12.56 -4.42
C PHE A 298 -4.37 -13.45 -3.89
N GLY A 299 -4.03 -14.59 -3.29
CA GLY A 299 -4.95 -15.43 -2.53
C GLY A 299 -5.41 -14.73 -1.23
N GLY A 300 -4.98 -15.24 -0.08
CA GLY A 300 -5.20 -14.57 1.20
C GLY A 300 -4.81 -15.39 2.43
N ASP A 301 -5.78 -15.63 3.31
CA ASP A 301 -5.72 -16.59 4.42
C ASP A 301 -6.52 -17.87 4.02
N ASP A 302 -6.05 -19.07 4.41
CA ASP A 302 -6.58 -20.41 4.04
C ASP A 302 -6.11 -20.94 2.65
N ASP A 303 -6.47 -22.18 2.26
CA ASP A 303 -5.74 -23.01 1.25
C ASP A 303 -6.10 -22.71 -0.23
N ASP A 304 -5.32 -21.87 -0.91
CA ASP A 304 -5.71 -21.28 -2.22
C ASP A 304 -5.21 -22.01 -3.49
N THR A 305 -5.82 -21.72 -4.63
CA THR A 305 -5.35 -22.08 -5.98
C THR A 305 -5.30 -20.85 -6.90
N VAL A 306 -4.10 -20.47 -7.35
CA VAL A 306 -3.88 -19.24 -8.14
C VAL A 306 -3.13 -19.56 -9.43
N LEU A 307 -3.73 -19.21 -10.56
CA LEU A 307 -3.23 -19.47 -11.91
C LEU A 307 -3.02 -18.13 -12.64
N GLY A 308 -1.80 -17.75 -12.98
CA GLY A 308 -1.51 -16.57 -13.82
C GLY A 308 -2.04 -16.79 -15.24
N GLY A 309 -1.18 -17.30 -16.10
CA GLY A 309 -1.51 -17.97 -17.35
C GLY A 309 -0.54 -17.65 -18.48
N ALA A 310 -0.53 -16.39 -18.91
CA ALA A 310 0.15 -15.99 -20.15
C ALA A 310 0.54 -14.50 -20.19
N GLY A 311 1.46 -14.12 -19.31
CA GLY A 311 2.29 -12.92 -19.40
C GLY A 311 3.39 -12.97 -18.36
N ASN A 312 3.72 -11.86 -17.72
CA ASN A 312 4.76 -11.78 -16.69
C ASN A 312 4.10 -11.53 -15.34
N ASP A 313 3.56 -12.58 -14.75
CA ASP A 313 2.55 -12.51 -13.71
C ASP A 313 3.14 -12.35 -12.31
N LEU A 314 2.42 -11.64 -11.43
CA LEU A 314 2.69 -11.59 -10.00
C LEU A 314 1.67 -12.48 -9.28
N VAL A 315 2.13 -13.61 -8.72
CA VAL A 315 1.27 -14.61 -8.06
C VAL A 315 1.71 -14.79 -6.61
N THR A 316 0.78 -14.67 -5.66
CA THR A 316 1.04 -14.86 -4.22
C THR A 316 -0.08 -15.66 -3.55
N GLY A 317 0.27 -16.70 -2.79
CA GLY A 317 -0.69 -17.44 -1.94
C GLY A 317 -0.92 -16.80 -0.57
N ASP A 318 0.15 -16.21 0.00
CA ASP A 318 0.22 -15.54 1.30
C ASP A 318 0.11 -16.48 2.53
N ALA A 319 -1.03 -17.12 2.82
CA ALA A 319 -1.23 -17.82 4.11
C ALA A 319 -2.12 -19.08 4.11
N GLY A 320 -1.99 -19.94 3.10
CA GLY A 320 -2.54 -21.31 3.10
C GLY A 320 -1.50 -22.40 2.86
N ASN A 321 -1.94 -23.54 2.32
CA ASN A 321 -1.09 -24.58 1.71
C ASN A 321 -1.30 -24.53 0.19
N ASP A 322 -0.75 -23.49 -0.43
CA ASP A 322 -1.30 -22.92 -1.66
C ASP A 322 -0.86 -23.65 -2.94
N SER A 323 -1.63 -23.56 -4.02
CA SER A 323 -1.35 -24.18 -5.31
C SER A 323 -1.21 -23.12 -6.41
N LEU A 324 0.04 -22.74 -6.71
CA LEU A 324 0.38 -21.62 -7.58
C LEU A 324 0.96 -22.11 -8.93
N GLU A 325 0.46 -21.58 -10.04
CA GLU A 325 0.99 -21.81 -11.40
C GLU A 325 1.16 -20.45 -12.12
N GLY A 326 2.38 -20.12 -12.56
CA GLY A 326 2.66 -18.90 -13.31
C GLY A 326 2.16 -19.03 -14.75
N GLY A 327 2.80 -19.91 -15.52
CA GLY A 327 2.28 -20.44 -16.77
C GLY A 327 3.20 -20.18 -17.96
N SER A 328 3.22 -18.95 -18.50
CA SER A 328 4.02 -18.63 -19.69
C SER A 328 4.41 -17.16 -19.85
N GLY A 329 5.53 -16.82 -19.23
CA GLY A 329 6.34 -15.62 -19.41
C GLY A 329 7.37 -15.57 -18.29
N ASN A 330 7.73 -14.41 -17.75
CA ASN A 330 8.80 -14.32 -16.73
C ASN A 330 8.19 -13.97 -15.38
N ASP A 331 7.71 -14.99 -14.67
CA ASP A 331 6.74 -14.83 -13.59
C ASP A 331 7.41 -14.58 -12.23
N THR A 332 6.69 -13.96 -11.30
CA THR A 332 7.13 -13.76 -9.92
C THR A 332 6.13 -14.40 -8.96
N LEU A 333 6.52 -15.55 -8.43
CA LEU A 333 5.71 -16.37 -7.54
C LEU A 333 6.22 -16.30 -6.10
N SER A 334 5.30 -16.24 -5.15
CA SER A 334 5.56 -16.43 -3.73
C SER A 334 4.50 -17.38 -3.18
N GLY A 335 4.91 -18.48 -2.56
CA GLY A 335 4.00 -19.32 -1.77
C GLY A 335 3.43 -18.53 -0.59
N GLY A 336 3.93 -18.80 0.60
CA GLY A 336 3.77 -17.87 1.71
C GLY A 336 4.07 -18.50 3.05
N ALA A 337 3.04 -19.08 3.67
CA ALA A 337 3.08 -19.53 5.05
C ALA A 337 2.43 -20.90 5.31
N GLY A 338 2.53 -21.85 4.38
CA GLY A 338 2.22 -23.26 4.63
C GLY A 338 3.02 -24.23 3.78
N SER A 339 2.38 -25.31 3.31
CA SER A 339 3.03 -26.40 2.57
C SER A 339 2.70 -26.32 1.08
N ASP A 340 3.27 -25.30 0.45
CA ASP A 340 2.85 -24.77 -0.84
C ASP A 340 3.31 -25.65 -2.03
N ILE A 341 2.56 -25.64 -3.13
CA ILE A 341 2.93 -26.18 -4.43
C ILE A 341 3.10 -24.99 -5.38
N VAL A 342 4.29 -24.83 -5.96
CA VAL A 342 4.60 -23.70 -6.85
C VAL A 342 5.19 -24.21 -8.16
N LEU A 343 4.57 -23.84 -9.27
CA LEU A 343 5.01 -24.13 -10.63
C LEU A 343 5.29 -22.80 -11.33
N GLY A 344 6.54 -22.55 -11.76
CA GLY A 344 6.87 -21.37 -12.57
C GLY A 344 6.18 -21.46 -13.93
N GLY A 345 6.69 -22.34 -14.79
CA GLY A 345 6.04 -22.71 -16.04
C GLY A 345 6.99 -22.64 -17.23
N ALA A 346 7.09 -21.47 -17.85
CA ALA A 346 7.83 -21.30 -19.11
C ALA A 346 8.35 -19.87 -19.33
N GLY A 347 9.47 -19.51 -18.69
CA GLY A 347 10.29 -18.35 -19.09
C GLY A 347 11.59 -18.14 -18.32
N ALA A 348 11.56 -17.34 -17.25
CA ALA A 348 12.76 -17.03 -16.46
C ALA A 348 12.34 -16.53 -15.08
N ASP A 349 11.85 -17.49 -14.29
CA ASP A 349 10.87 -17.23 -13.25
C ASP A 349 11.53 -16.96 -11.90
N ARG A 350 10.77 -16.34 -11.02
CA ARG A 350 11.24 -15.83 -9.73
C ARG A 350 10.37 -16.36 -8.62
N ILE A 351 10.80 -17.47 -8.03
CA ILE A 351 10.04 -18.20 -7.01
C ILE A 351 10.63 -17.95 -5.61
N ASP A 352 9.79 -17.51 -4.67
CA ASP A 352 10.05 -17.61 -3.22
C ASP A 352 9.20 -18.73 -2.63
N THR A 353 9.81 -19.74 -2.01
CA THR A 353 9.11 -20.98 -1.64
C THR A 353 8.18 -20.87 -0.43
N GLY A 354 8.03 -19.69 0.17
CA GLY A 354 7.26 -19.55 1.40
C GLY A 354 7.94 -20.26 2.58
N ALA A 355 7.16 -20.68 3.58
CA ALA A 355 7.69 -21.13 4.87
C ALA A 355 7.01 -22.40 5.44
N GLY A 356 7.16 -23.56 4.78
CA GLY A 356 6.76 -24.85 5.34
C GLY A 356 7.42 -26.07 4.68
N ASP A 357 6.62 -27.06 4.31
CA ASP A 357 7.04 -28.29 3.62
C ASP A 357 6.69 -28.18 2.12
N ASP A 358 7.24 -27.15 1.48
CA ASP A 358 6.93 -26.68 0.11
C ASP A 358 7.42 -27.63 -1.04
N THR A 359 6.78 -27.57 -2.21
CA THR A 359 7.13 -28.32 -3.43
C THR A 359 7.16 -27.39 -4.64
N VAL A 360 8.31 -27.31 -5.31
CA VAL A 360 8.56 -26.34 -6.40
C VAL A 360 9.05 -27.05 -7.66
N ASP A 361 8.47 -26.68 -8.80
CA ASP A 361 9.03 -26.92 -10.14
C ASP A 361 9.26 -25.54 -10.79
N GLY A 362 10.45 -25.30 -11.35
CA GLY A 362 10.77 -24.09 -12.12
C GLY A 362 10.03 -24.14 -13.45
N GLY A 363 10.57 -24.89 -14.40
CA GLY A 363 9.84 -25.38 -15.56
C GLY A 363 10.68 -25.47 -16.82
N ALA A 364 10.60 -24.43 -17.66
CA ALA A 364 11.33 -24.32 -18.91
C ALA A 364 11.87 -22.90 -19.05
N GLY A 365 13.17 -22.70 -18.81
CA GLY A 365 13.68 -21.36 -18.66
C GLY A 365 14.93 -21.25 -17.79
N SER A 366 15.20 -20.07 -17.24
CA SER A 366 16.38 -19.85 -16.39
C SER A 366 15.99 -19.18 -15.08
N ASP A 367 15.72 -20.00 -14.08
CA ASP A 367 14.90 -19.62 -12.94
C ASP A 367 15.72 -19.22 -11.71
N THR A 368 15.07 -18.46 -10.84
CA THR A 368 15.63 -17.90 -9.60
C THR A 368 14.75 -18.32 -8.42
N ILE A 369 15.14 -19.42 -7.78
CA ILE A 369 14.38 -20.04 -6.68
C ILE A 369 15.01 -19.67 -5.33
N SER A 370 14.17 -19.34 -4.34
CA SER A 370 14.56 -18.73 -3.07
C SER A 370 13.91 -19.47 -1.90
N VAL A 371 14.71 -20.07 -1.01
CA VAL A 371 14.21 -20.99 0.04
C VAL A 371 14.62 -20.58 1.46
N VAL A 372 13.64 -20.26 2.31
CA VAL A 372 13.88 -20.01 3.75
C VAL A 372 14.05 -21.33 4.53
N SER A 373 14.60 -21.23 5.74
CA SER A 373 14.67 -22.38 6.65
C SER A 373 13.36 -22.55 7.43
N GLY A 374 12.30 -22.99 6.73
CA GLY A 374 11.01 -23.40 7.29
C GLY A 374 11.00 -24.90 7.62
N GLY A 375 10.50 -25.70 6.69
CA GLY A 375 10.41 -27.16 6.76
C GLY A 375 11.17 -27.88 5.64
N ASN A 376 10.51 -28.84 4.97
CA ASN A 376 11.12 -29.83 4.06
C ASN A 376 10.83 -29.57 2.57
N THR A 377 11.39 -28.50 2.00
CA THR A 377 11.17 -28.14 0.60
C THR A 377 11.67 -29.19 -0.41
N THR A 378 10.89 -29.49 -1.45
CA THR A 378 11.36 -30.19 -2.67
C THR A 378 11.44 -29.20 -3.83
N ILE A 379 12.54 -29.21 -4.59
CA ILE A 379 12.77 -28.26 -5.70
C ILE A 379 13.22 -29.03 -6.94
N ILE A 380 12.62 -28.72 -8.07
CA ILE A 380 13.03 -29.15 -9.41
C ILE A 380 13.20 -27.86 -10.21
N GLY A 381 14.34 -27.63 -10.88
CA GLY A 381 14.43 -26.55 -11.88
C GLY A 381 13.77 -26.93 -13.21
N SER A 382 13.76 -28.24 -13.48
CA SER A 382 13.44 -28.91 -14.74
C SER A 382 14.55 -28.71 -15.78
N GLU A 383 14.34 -29.01 -17.08
CA GLU A 383 15.40 -28.86 -18.10
C GLU A 383 14.79 -28.63 -19.48
N ASP A 384 15.30 -27.60 -20.18
CA ASP A 384 14.92 -27.23 -21.53
C ASP A 384 15.30 -28.30 -22.57
N ALA A 385 14.56 -28.32 -23.67
CA ALA A 385 14.75 -29.29 -24.76
C ALA A 385 16.12 -29.16 -25.49
N ASP A 386 16.91 -28.11 -25.22
CA ASP A 386 18.29 -27.97 -25.70
C ASP A 386 19.35 -27.69 -24.62
N ASN A 387 18.98 -27.73 -23.32
CA ASN A 387 19.91 -27.69 -22.19
C ASN A 387 20.78 -26.39 -22.19
N SER A 388 20.15 -25.25 -22.48
CA SER A 388 20.78 -23.92 -22.59
C SER A 388 20.36 -22.91 -21.50
N ASP A 389 19.40 -23.34 -20.69
CA ASP A 389 18.97 -22.88 -19.38
C ASP A 389 20.08 -22.87 -18.31
N VAL A 390 19.85 -22.08 -17.25
CA VAL A 390 20.79 -21.90 -16.12
C VAL A 390 20.02 -21.55 -14.84
N ASP A 391 19.61 -22.54 -14.07
CA ASP A 391 18.84 -22.35 -12.85
C ASP A 391 19.71 -21.96 -11.65
N THR A 392 19.12 -21.16 -10.76
CA THR A 392 19.82 -20.61 -9.60
C THR A 392 19.00 -20.73 -8.31
N LEU A 393 19.37 -21.70 -7.47
CA LEU A 393 18.84 -21.87 -6.12
C LEU A 393 19.63 -21.01 -5.12
N TYR A 394 18.95 -20.07 -4.48
CA TYR A 394 19.51 -19.18 -3.48
C TYR A 394 19.23 -19.63 -2.06
N VAL A 395 20.30 -19.78 -1.25
CA VAL A 395 20.22 -20.46 0.04
C VAL A 395 20.83 -19.65 1.18
N PHE A 396 20.03 -19.44 2.23
CA PHE A 396 20.39 -18.64 3.40
C PHE A 396 21.33 -19.40 4.36
N ARG A 397 22.61 -19.36 4.02
CA ARG A 397 23.76 -20.14 4.58
C ARG A 397 23.99 -20.07 6.09
N HIS A 398 23.15 -19.38 6.84
CA HIS A 398 23.26 -19.29 8.29
C HIS A 398 22.62 -20.45 9.05
N ASN A 399 21.57 -21.08 8.49
CA ASN A 399 20.83 -22.15 9.15
C ASN A 399 21.14 -23.56 8.62
N ILE A 400 22.28 -23.78 7.95
CA ILE A 400 22.62 -25.06 7.29
C ILE A 400 23.55 -25.94 8.16
N ASP A 401 23.19 -27.21 8.34
CA ASP A 401 24.08 -28.27 8.82
C ASP A 401 25.01 -28.77 7.70
N TRP A 402 26.17 -28.13 7.61
CA TRP A 402 27.27 -28.48 6.72
C TRP A 402 27.92 -29.85 6.99
N SER A 403 27.51 -30.59 8.01
CA SER A 403 27.95 -31.97 8.26
C SER A 403 27.02 -33.04 7.67
N ARG A 404 25.78 -32.67 7.33
CA ARG A 404 24.76 -33.54 6.72
C ARG A 404 24.36 -33.12 5.29
N THR A 405 24.58 -31.87 4.92
CA THR A 405 24.34 -31.34 3.56
C THR A 405 25.24 -32.02 2.52
N VAL A 406 24.66 -32.44 1.39
CA VAL A 406 25.35 -33.09 0.26
C VAL A 406 24.90 -32.42 -1.04
N ILE A 407 25.86 -32.04 -1.90
CA ILE A 407 25.60 -31.45 -3.22
C ILE A 407 26.57 -32.08 -4.22
N SER A 408 26.08 -32.45 -5.40
CA SER A 408 26.86 -33.16 -6.42
C SER A 408 26.29 -32.96 -7.82
N GLY A 409 26.95 -32.12 -8.63
CA GLY A 409 26.38 -31.66 -9.90
C GLY A 409 25.14 -30.81 -9.64
N GLU A 410 24.19 -30.92 -10.55
CA GLU A 410 22.92 -30.21 -10.62
C GLU A 410 21.90 -30.78 -9.60
N SER A 411 22.33 -31.33 -8.46
CA SER A 411 21.44 -32.00 -7.50
C SER A 411 22.02 -32.08 -6.08
N GLY A 412 21.15 -32.14 -5.08
CA GLY A 412 21.57 -32.27 -3.69
C GLY A 412 20.47 -32.36 -2.64
N THR A 413 20.92 -32.34 -1.38
CA THR A 413 20.11 -32.26 -0.18
C THR A 413 20.78 -31.30 0.79
N ILE A 414 20.16 -30.15 1.00
CA ILE A 414 20.54 -29.17 2.01
C ILE A 414 19.84 -29.56 3.30
N VAL A 415 20.60 -29.69 4.37
CA VAL A 415 20.08 -30.06 5.68
C VAL A 415 20.13 -28.84 6.58
N TRP A 416 18.99 -28.44 7.13
CA TRP A 416 18.86 -27.30 8.00
C TRP A 416 19.18 -27.66 9.47
N LEU A 417 19.57 -26.68 10.28
CA LEU A 417 19.95 -26.86 11.69
C LEU A 417 18.76 -27.22 12.60
N ASN A 418 17.51 -26.96 12.15
CA ASN A 418 16.30 -27.47 12.79
C ASN A 418 16.09 -28.98 12.56
N GLY A 419 16.79 -29.56 11.56
CA GLY A 419 16.76 -30.98 11.20
C GLY A 419 16.05 -31.29 9.88
N ALA A 420 15.27 -30.34 9.35
CA ALA A 420 14.54 -30.43 8.09
C ALA A 420 15.47 -30.39 6.86
N THR A 421 14.94 -30.66 5.66
CA THR A 421 15.76 -30.79 4.45
C THR A 421 15.14 -30.17 3.20
N THR A 422 15.89 -29.34 2.49
CA THR A 422 15.59 -28.96 1.11
C THR A 422 16.28 -29.91 0.15
N THR A 423 15.54 -30.70 -0.61
CA THR A 423 16.06 -31.55 -1.70
C THR A 423 15.89 -30.87 -3.04
N PHE A 424 16.92 -30.89 -3.90
CA PHE A 424 16.87 -30.26 -5.22
C PHE A 424 17.48 -31.13 -6.33
N SER A 425 16.96 -30.98 -7.55
CA SER A 425 17.48 -31.56 -8.80
C SER A 425 17.27 -30.61 -9.98
N ASN A 426 18.18 -30.67 -10.96
CA ASN A 426 18.32 -29.75 -12.07
C ASN A 426 18.45 -28.31 -11.57
N ILE A 427 19.64 -27.94 -11.09
CA ILE A 427 20.00 -26.61 -10.61
C ILE A 427 21.50 -26.40 -10.84
N GLU A 428 21.89 -25.57 -11.81
CA GLU A 428 23.30 -25.37 -12.18
C GLU A 428 24.05 -24.57 -11.12
N ASN A 429 23.37 -23.61 -10.48
CA ASN A 429 23.97 -22.70 -9.51
C ASN A 429 23.27 -22.78 -8.14
N VAL A 430 24.00 -23.25 -7.13
CA VAL A 430 23.56 -23.14 -5.72
C VAL A 430 24.32 -21.99 -5.05
N GLU A 431 23.67 -20.83 -4.99
CA GLU A 431 24.23 -19.55 -4.53
C GLU A 431 24.06 -19.36 -3.02
N PHE A 432 25.19 -19.31 -2.31
CA PHE A 432 25.27 -19.40 -0.85
C PHE A 432 25.56 -18.07 -0.16
N VAL A 433 24.49 -17.39 0.26
CA VAL A 433 24.52 -15.92 0.38
C VAL A 433 25.10 -15.39 1.68
N ARG A 434 25.95 -14.34 1.55
CA ARG A 434 26.64 -13.62 2.63
C ARG A 434 27.07 -12.18 2.24
N ASN A 435 26.20 -11.17 2.31
CA ASN A 435 26.41 -9.90 3.05
C ASN A 435 25.13 -9.03 3.23
N VAL A 436 24.73 -8.81 4.48
CA VAL A 436 23.90 -7.65 4.90
C VAL A 436 24.72 -6.33 4.90
N PRO A 437 24.13 -5.15 4.59
CA PRO A 437 24.73 -3.84 4.86
C PRO A 437 25.21 -3.70 6.32
N CYS A 438 26.42 -3.20 6.57
CA CYS A 438 26.99 -3.15 7.92
C CYS A 438 28.08 -2.08 8.14
N PHE A 439 28.08 -1.50 9.34
CA PHE A 439 29.15 -0.68 9.91
C PHE A 439 30.31 -1.52 10.45
N THR A 440 31.42 -0.90 10.88
CA THR A 440 32.52 -1.56 11.62
C THR A 440 32.89 -0.80 12.90
N PRO A 441 33.53 -1.43 13.92
CA PRO A 441 33.90 -0.76 15.15
C PRO A 441 34.73 0.51 14.93
N GLY A 442 34.40 1.57 15.66
CA GLY A 442 35.01 2.89 15.50
C GLY A 442 34.25 3.85 14.59
N THR A 443 33.28 3.41 13.78
CA THR A 443 32.32 4.33 13.13
C THR A 443 31.57 5.12 14.19
N LEU A 444 31.62 6.45 14.12
CA LEU A 444 30.94 7.37 15.02
C LEU A 444 29.54 7.68 14.49
N ILE A 445 28.52 7.19 15.18
CA ILE A 445 27.11 7.47 14.88
C ILE A 445 26.65 8.67 15.70
N GLU A 446 25.93 9.60 15.09
CA GLU A 446 25.38 10.76 15.79
C GLU A 446 24.15 10.37 16.62
N THR A 447 24.13 10.74 17.91
CA THR A 447 23.05 10.39 18.84
C THR A 447 22.62 11.61 19.65
N LYS A 448 21.46 11.52 20.31
CA LYS A 448 21.00 12.55 21.27
C LYS A 448 21.94 12.75 22.47
N ARG A 449 22.99 11.92 22.60
CA ARG A 449 24.06 11.98 23.61
C ARG A 449 25.41 12.44 23.02
N GLY A 450 25.42 12.98 21.79
CA GLY A 450 26.62 13.27 21.00
C GLY A 450 27.03 12.11 20.08
N GLN A 451 28.18 12.22 19.42
CA GLN A 451 28.73 11.13 18.60
C GLN A 451 29.17 9.94 19.48
N VAL A 452 28.69 8.74 19.16
CA VAL A 452 28.97 7.49 19.88
C VAL A 452 29.48 6.44 18.90
N ALA A 453 30.59 5.77 19.23
CA ALA A 453 31.12 4.69 18.41
C ALA A 453 30.15 3.50 18.37
N VAL A 454 29.89 2.95 17.17
CA VAL A 454 28.83 1.97 16.90
C VAL A 454 28.88 0.74 17.81
N GLU A 455 30.08 0.28 18.20
CA GLU A 455 30.25 -0.86 19.10
C GLU A 455 29.82 -0.59 20.56
N LYS A 456 29.53 0.66 20.92
CA LYS A 456 29.09 1.10 22.25
C LYS A 456 27.58 1.42 22.32
N LEU A 457 26.91 1.53 21.17
CA LEU A 457 25.46 1.69 21.08
C LEU A 457 24.72 0.48 21.66
N ARG A 458 23.49 0.73 22.12
CA ARG A 458 22.57 -0.26 22.67
C ARG A 458 21.16 -0.02 22.12
N PRO A 459 20.29 -1.06 22.05
CA PRO A 459 18.86 -0.83 21.90
C PRO A 459 18.35 0.21 22.91
N GLY A 460 17.53 1.15 22.44
CA GLY A 460 17.06 2.31 23.20
C GLY A 460 17.95 3.57 23.15
N ASP A 461 19.21 3.50 22.66
CA ASP A 461 19.94 4.73 22.30
C ASP A 461 19.22 5.40 21.11
N ARG A 462 19.06 6.74 21.15
CA ARG A 462 18.42 7.51 20.08
C ARG A 462 19.45 8.12 19.12
N VAL A 463 19.43 7.67 17.87
CA VAL A 463 20.32 8.06 16.76
C VAL A 463 19.69 9.19 15.95
N LEU A 464 20.51 10.07 15.37
CA LEU A 464 20.05 11.09 14.42
C LEU A 464 19.85 10.47 13.03
N THR A 465 18.65 10.66 12.49
CA THR A 465 18.21 10.24 11.17
C THR A 465 17.93 11.45 10.27
N ARG A 466 17.85 11.19 8.96
CA ARG A 466 17.82 12.20 7.89
C ARG A 466 16.50 12.96 7.81
N ASP A 467 15.41 12.25 8.11
CA ASP A 467 14.03 12.70 7.87
C ASP A 467 13.22 12.67 9.18
N ASN A 468 13.30 11.59 9.96
CA ASN A 468 12.47 11.38 11.16
C ASN A 468 13.14 11.81 12.49
N GLY A 469 14.28 12.51 12.46
CA GLY A 469 14.89 13.11 13.65
C GLY A 469 15.63 12.12 14.57
N TYR A 470 15.22 12.00 15.84
CA TYR A 470 15.99 11.23 16.85
C TYR A 470 15.35 9.89 17.22
N GLN A 471 15.50 8.89 16.36
CA GLN A 471 14.81 7.59 16.48
C GLN A 471 15.55 6.57 17.36
N PRO A 472 14.81 5.72 18.12
CA PRO A 472 15.39 4.72 19.01
C PRO A 472 15.87 3.50 18.22
N ILE A 473 17.11 3.07 18.45
CA ILE A 473 17.58 1.77 17.95
C ILE A 473 16.73 0.68 18.59
N ARG A 474 16.06 -0.16 17.81
CA ARG A 474 15.28 -1.30 18.30
C ARG A 474 16.14 -2.53 18.53
N TRP A 475 17.14 -2.75 17.68
CA TRP A 475 17.98 -3.94 17.74
C TRP A 475 19.38 -3.68 17.14
N ILE A 476 20.40 -4.46 17.56
CA ILE A 476 21.81 -4.32 17.12
C ILE A 476 22.46 -5.68 16.84
N GLY A 477 22.99 -5.86 15.62
CA GLY A 477 23.72 -7.05 15.17
C GLY A 477 25.23 -6.90 15.29
N ARG A 478 25.95 -8.01 15.49
CA ARG A 478 27.43 -8.04 15.58
C ARG A 478 27.99 -9.37 15.04
N ARG A 479 28.86 -9.32 14.02
CA ARG A 479 29.51 -10.48 13.39
C ARG A 479 31.02 -10.26 13.25
N ARG A 480 31.85 -11.21 13.68
CA ARG A 480 33.32 -11.14 13.58
C ARG A 480 33.85 -12.16 12.56
N LEU A 481 34.63 -11.70 11.59
CA LEU A 481 35.25 -12.51 10.53
C LEU A 481 36.78 -12.52 10.73
N LYS A 482 37.38 -13.72 10.74
CA LYS A 482 38.81 -13.95 10.98
C LYS A 482 39.56 -14.13 9.65
N ALA A 483 40.89 -14.27 9.73
CA ALA A 483 41.76 -14.42 8.56
C ALA A 483 41.37 -15.60 7.64
N ALA A 484 40.85 -16.70 8.21
CA ALA A 484 40.36 -17.83 7.43
C ALA A 484 39.09 -17.48 6.64
N ASP A 485 38.11 -16.83 7.28
CA ASP A 485 36.86 -16.39 6.64
C ASP A 485 37.16 -15.37 5.51
N LEU A 486 38.06 -14.43 5.79
CA LEU A 486 38.47 -13.36 4.87
C LEU A 486 39.46 -13.81 3.79
N ALA A 487 39.99 -15.03 3.88
CA ALA A 487 40.78 -15.70 2.84
C ALA A 487 39.91 -16.62 1.97
N ALA A 488 38.92 -17.29 2.56
CA ALA A 488 37.94 -18.10 1.86
C ALA A 488 36.94 -17.24 1.05
N ALA A 489 36.65 -16.02 1.52
CA ALA A 489 35.80 -15.06 0.82
C ALA A 489 36.45 -13.65 0.80
N PRO A 490 37.43 -13.40 -0.09
CA PRO A 490 38.13 -12.11 -0.20
C PRO A 490 37.22 -10.92 -0.57
N GLN A 491 36.02 -11.17 -1.10
CA GLN A 491 34.99 -10.17 -1.35
C GLN A 491 34.43 -9.54 -0.06
N LEU A 492 34.52 -10.25 1.09
CA LEU A 492 34.08 -9.75 2.40
C LEU A 492 35.03 -8.70 3.01
N GLN A 493 36.17 -8.43 2.36
CA GLN A 493 37.12 -7.40 2.78
C GLN A 493 36.45 -6.01 2.69
N PRO A 494 36.47 -5.21 3.78
CA PRO A 494 35.68 -3.98 3.90
C PRO A 494 36.10 -2.92 2.90
N VAL A 495 35.17 -2.03 2.56
CA VAL A 495 35.46 -0.83 1.76
C VAL A 495 35.82 0.31 2.71
N ARG A 496 36.99 0.91 2.50
CA ARG A 496 37.38 2.18 3.11
C ARG A 496 36.92 3.30 2.20
N ILE A 497 36.11 4.19 2.75
CA ILE A 497 35.75 5.48 2.15
C ILE A 497 36.56 6.53 2.90
N ALA A 498 37.58 7.09 2.25
CA ALA A 498 38.45 8.08 2.89
C ALA A 498 37.69 9.39 3.18
N ALA A 499 38.18 10.19 4.13
CA ALA A 499 37.61 11.49 4.43
C ALA A 499 37.50 12.38 3.17
N GLY A 500 36.35 12.99 2.93
CA GLY A 500 36.05 13.82 1.75
C GLY A 500 35.81 13.08 0.43
N ALA A 501 35.82 11.74 0.39
CA ALA A 501 35.72 10.96 -0.85
C ALA A 501 34.32 10.94 -1.52
N LEU A 502 33.28 11.46 -0.87
CA LEU A 502 31.90 11.53 -1.40
C LEU A 502 31.50 12.95 -1.89
N GLY A 503 32.39 13.94 -1.76
CA GLY A 503 32.08 15.35 -2.03
C GLY A 503 31.76 16.15 -0.76
N GLU A 504 31.77 17.49 -0.85
CA GLU A 504 31.48 18.44 0.25
C GLU A 504 32.19 18.16 1.60
N GLY A 505 33.37 17.52 1.56
CA GLY A 505 34.13 17.14 2.75
C GLY A 505 33.63 15.87 3.47
N LEU A 506 32.67 15.14 2.90
CA LEU A 506 32.08 13.93 3.47
C LEU A 506 32.75 12.63 2.98
N PRO A 507 32.85 11.58 3.82
CA PRO A 507 32.65 11.63 5.27
C PRO A 507 33.71 12.51 5.94
N GLU A 508 33.39 13.08 7.11
CA GLU A 508 34.30 13.98 7.85
C GLU A 508 35.56 13.23 8.33
N THR A 509 35.46 11.91 8.48
CA THR A 509 36.57 11.01 8.84
C THR A 509 36.47 9.69 8.08
N ASP A 510 37.61 9.05 7.82
CA ASP A 510 37.71 7.72 7.18
C ASP A 510 36.66 6.74 7.74
N MET A 511 35.76 6.27 6.87
CA MET A 511 34.73 5.30 7.20
C MET A 511 35.11 3.92 6.64
N LEU A 512 34.78 2.86 7.38
CA LEU A 512 35.06 1.48 7.01
C LEU A 512 33.78 0.63 7.15
N VAL A 513 33.32 0.06 6.04
CA VAL A 513 31.96 -0.49 5.89
C VAL A 513 31.97 -1.82 5.14
N SER A 514 30.88 -2.60 5.23
CA SER A 514 30.70 -3.80 4.38
C SER A 514 30.51 -3.41 2.91
N PRO A 515 30.78 -4.32 1.94
CA PRO A 515 30.69 -3.98 0.52
C PRO A 515 29.31 -3.46 0.08
N GLN A 516 28.22 -4.05 0.60
CA GLN A 516 26.85 -3.67 0.23
C GLN A 516 26.30 -2.46 1.00
N HIS A 517 27.04 -1.92 1.98
CA HIS A 517 26.57 -0.76 2.75
C HIS A 517 26.40 0.47 1.84
N ARG A 518 25.20 1.07 1.84
CA ARG A 518 24.89 2.19 0.94
C ARG A 518 25.12 3.54 1.61
N MET A 519 25.85 4.41 0.92
CA MET A 519 25.98 5.82 1.28
C MET A 519 24.90 6.63 0.56
N LEU A 520 24.41 7.70 1.20
CA LEU A 520 23.55 8.67 0.53
C LEU A 520 24.41 9.59 -0.37
N ILE A 521 24.01 9.74 -1.62
CA ILE A 521 24.61 10.66 -2.59
C ILE A 521 23.53 11.66 -3.01
N SER A 522 23.69 12.93 -2.65
CA SER A 522 22.71 14.00 -2.90
C SER A 522 23.20 15.00 -3.95
N GLY A 523 22.27 15.60 -4.70
CA GLY A 523 22.50 16.77 -5.56
C GLY A 523 22.11 16.58 -7.02
N ALA A 524 22.09 17.69 -7.78
CA ALA A 524 21.49 17.82 -9.11
C ALA A 524 21.96 16.83 -10.21
N ARG A 525 23.03 16.06 -9.98
CA ARG A 525 23.45 14.98 -10.88
C ARG A 525 22.66 13.68 -10.65
N ALA A 526 22.22 13.40 -9.42
CA ALA A 526 21.31 12.29 -9.18
C ALA A 526 19.92 12.62 -9.78
N GLU A 527 19.44 13.83 -9.52
CA GLU A 527 18.18 14.40 -10.02
C GLU A 527 18.09 14.29 -11.55
N LEU A 528 19.09 14.83 -12.27
CA LEU A 528 19.13 14.83 -13.74
C LEU A 528 19.33 13.44 -14.38
N LEU A 529 19.78 12.43 -13.64
CA LEU A 529 20.04 11.08 -14.18
C LEU A 529 18.99 10.04 -13.78
N PHE A 530 18.30 10.22 -12.66
CA PHE A 530 17.42 9.20 -12.05
C PHE A 530 16.06 9.76 -11.59
N GLY A 531 15.81 11.07 -11.74
CA GLY A 531 14.64 11.77 -11.20
C GLY A 531 14.77 12.17 -9.73
N GLU A 532 15.81 11.69 -9.04
CA GLU A 532 15.89 11.66 -7.57
C GLU A 532 16.98 12.58 -7.02
N ALA A 533 16.60 13.54 -6.17
CA ALA A 533 17.55 14.50 -5.60
C ALA A 533 18.57 13.88 -4.62
N GLU A 534 18.24 12.74 -4.00
CA GLU A 534 19.15 11.95 -3.15
C GLU A 534 18.99 10.45 -3.43
N VAL A 535 20.09 9.71 -3.60
CA VAL A 535 20.09 8.28 -3.98
C VAL A 535 21.09 7.45 -3.18
N LEU A 536 20.81 6.16 -2.99
CA LEU A 536 21.64 5.24 -2.21
C LEU A 536 22.60 4.42 -3.08
N ALA A 537 23.90 4.63 -2.89
CA ALA A 537 24.98 3.96 -3.64
C ALA A 537 25.79 3.01 -2.75
N ALA A 538 25.82 1.71 -3.09
CA ALA A 538 26.61 0.71 -2.37
C ALA A 538 28.12 0.97 -2.48
N ALA A 539 28.86 0.81 -1.37
CA ALA A 539 30.30 1.04 -1.30
C ALA A 539 31.11 0.19 -2.31
N LEU A 540 30.63 -1.02 -2.62
CA LEU A 540 31.14 -1.91 -3.66
C LEU A 540 31.09 -1.26 -5.06
N HIS A 541 29.97 -0.62 -5.41
CA HIS A 541 29.75 0.01 -6.71
C HIS A 541 30.59 1.28 -6.90
N MET A 542 31.07 1.88 -5.80
CA MET A 542 31.96 3.05 -5.80
C MET A 542 33.46 2.70 -5.78
N LEU A 543 33.84 1.42 -5.76
CA LEU A 543 35.25 1.01 -5.70
C LEU A 543 36.08 1.58 -6.86
N GLY A 544 37.27 2.08 -6.51
CA GLY A 544 38.21 2.67 -7.46
C GLY A 544 38.04 4.17 -7.65
N GLN A 545 36.94 4.78 -7.16
CA GLN A 545 36.80 6.23 -7.06
C GLN A 545 37.87 6.83 -6.12
N PRO A 546 38.23 8.14 -6.24
CA PRO A 546 39.31 8.72 -5.46
C PRO A 546 39.04 8.60 -3.96
N GLY A 547 39.91 7.90 -3.23
CA GLY A 547 39.73 7.65 -1.80
C GLY A 547 38.84 6.47 -1.42
N ILE A 548 38.19 5.78 -2.38
CA ILE A 548 37.31 4.62 -2.12
C ILE A 548 38.00 3.32 -2.56
N THR A 549 38.46 2.54 -1.59
CA THR A 549 39.25 1.31 -1.84
C THR A 549 38.89 0.15 -0.93
N ARG A 550 38.96 -1.09 -1.44
CA ARG A 550 38.83 -2.30 -0.62
C ARG A 550 40.09 -2.46 0.23
N LEU A 551 39.93 -2.51 1.55
CA LEU A 551 41.02 -2.53 2.52
C LEU A 551 41.20 -3.95 3.06
N LYS A 552 42.32 -4.59 2.72
CA LYS A 552 42.65 -5.92 3.29
C LYS A 552 42.85 -5.83 4.80
N ARG A 553 42.14 -6.70 5.52
CA ARG A 553 42.28 -6.99 6.95
C ARG A 553 42.50 -8.49 7.15
N ASP A 554 43.22 -8.84 8.22
CA ASP A 554 43.31 -10.21 8.71
C ASP A 554 42.18 -10.54 9.71
N GLU A 555 41.43 -9.54 10.15
CA GLU A 555 40.22 -9.67 10.96
C GLU A 555 39.36 -8.41 10.83
N ILE A 556 38.03 -8.57 10.75
CA ILE A 556 37.06 -7.46 10.80
C ILE A 556 35.86 -7.84 11.66
N THR A 557 35.16 -6.85 12.20
CA THR A 557 33.85 -7.04 12.81
C THR A 557 32.87 -6.11 12.10
N TYR A 558 31.71 -6.64 11.76
CA TYR A 558 30.59 -5.94 11.17
C TYR A 558 29.48 -5.78 12.22
N LEU A 559 28.81 -4.62 12.21
CA LEU A 559 27.69 -4.30 13.10
C LEU A 559 26.53 -3.74 12.30
N HIS A 560 25.31 -4.07 12.72
CA HIS A 560 24.09 -3.51 12.14
C HIS A 560 23.17 -2.86 13.18
N LEU A 561 22.35 -1.91 12.75
CA LEU A 561 21.39 -1.14 13.55
C LEU A 561 20.01 -1.15 12.86
N MET A 562 18.94 -1.43 13.61
CA MET A 562 17.57 -1.45 13.12
C MET A 562 16.70 -0.45 13.90
N PHE A 563 15.74 0.18 13.21
CA PHE A 563 14.81 1.18 13.71
C PHE A 563 13.35 0.77 13.43
N ASP A 564 12.39 1.64 13.74
CA ASP A 564 10.95 1.44 13.45
C ASP A 564 10.57 1.73 11.99
N ALA A 565 11.47 2.37 11.22
CA ALA A 565 11.33 2.71 9.81
C ALA A 565 12.70 2.56 9.10
N HIS A 566 12.75 2.67 7.77
CA HIS A 566 14.01 2.73 7.03
C HIS A 566 14.62 4.11 7.26
N GLU A 567 15.61 4.18 8.14
CA GLU A 567 16.25 5.43 8.51
C GLU A 567 17.60 5.60 7.79
N ILE A 568 17.79 6.71 7.09
CA ILE A 568 19.14 7.16 6.71
C ILE A 568 19.73 7.86 7.93
N ILE A 569 20.86 7.38 8.45
CA ILE A 569 21.47 7.87 9.69
C ILE A 569 22.80 8.57 9.44
N ARG A 570 23.26 9.36 10.43
CA ARG A 570 24.53 10.10 10.31
C ARG A 570 25.70 9.35 10.94
N GLY A 571 26.63 8.87 10.09
CA GLY A 571 27.81 8.09 10.45
C GLY A 571 29.10 8.71 9.91
N ASN A 572 30.10 8.95 10.76
CA ASN A 572 31.32 9.70 10.44
C ASN A 572 31.04 11.06 9.73
N GLY A 573 29.92 11.69 10.05
CA GLY A 573 29.46 12.95 9.45
C GLY A 573 28.72 12.82 8.11
N ALA A 574 28.83 11.68 7.42
CA ALA A 574 28.08 11.39 6.20
C ALA A 574 26.70 10.79 6.50
N TRP A 575 25.76 10.98 5.58
CA TRP A 575 24.47 10.30 5.57
C TRP A 575 24.60 8.91 4.93
N THR A 576 24.05 7.89 5.57
CA THR A 576 24.28 6.49 5.21
C THR A 576 23.11 5.61 5.65
N GLU A 577 22.88 4.54 4.93
CA GLU A 577 21.78 3.60 5.16
C GLU A 577 21.87 2.95 6.56
N SER A 578 20.75 2.95 7.29
CA SER A 578 20.45 1.86 8.23
C SER A 578 19.29 1.05 7.68
N PHE A 579 19.52 -0.24 7.51
CA PHE A 579 18.56 -1.15 6.91
C PHE A 579 17.45 -1.51 7.91
N GLN A 580 16.20 -1.47 7.42
CA GLN A 580 15.00 -2.06 8.00
C GLN A 580 14.46 -3.14 7.03
N PRO A 581 14.00 -4.30 7.51
CA PRO A 581 13.20 -5.21 6.69
C PRO A 581 11.78 -4.67 6.55
N GLY A 582 11.32 -4.55 5.31
CA GLY A 582 9.97 -4.13 4.95
C GLY A 582 9.88 -3.88 3.44
N ASP A 583 8.66 -3.97 2.90
CA ASP A 583 8.41 -4.58 1.60
C ASP A 583 9.12 -3.91 0.43
N GLN A 584 9.10 -2.57 0.32
CA GLN A 584 9.82 -1.88 -0.76
C GLN A 584 11.34 -1.85 -0.55
N THR A 585 11.82 -1.97 0.68
CA THR A 585 13.26 -2.14 0.96
C THR A 585 13.71 -3.56 0.63
N LEU A 586 12.82 -4.55 0.74
CA LEU A 586 13.06 -5.95 0.40
C LEU A 586 12.95 -6.21 -1.11
N SER A 587 11.99 -5.60 -1.82
CA SER A 587 11.82 -5.77 -3.28
C SER A 587 13.01 -5.25 -4.10
N HIS A 588 13.77 -4.28 -3.57
CA HIS A 588 15.02 -3.79 -4.14
C HIS A 588 16.27 -4.62 -3.76
N LEU A 589 16.07 -5.73 -3.05
CA LEU A 589 17.09 -6.76 -2.81
C LEU A 589 16.79 -7.96 -3.71
N ASP A 590 17.86 -8.49 -4.32
CA ASP A 590 17.77 -9.80 -4.95
C ASP A 590 17.35 -10.84 -3.90
N ALA A 591 16.64 -11.89 -4.34
CA ALA A 591 16.26 -13.02 -3.50
C ALA A 591 17.39 -13.45 -2.55
N PRO A 592 18.64 -13.66 -3.04
CA PRO A 592 19.80 -13.94 -2.20
C PRO A 592 19.93 -13.09 -0.92
N GLN A 593 19.79 -11.77 -1.01
CA GLN A 593 20.00 -10.87 0.11
C GLN A 593 18.85 -10.90 1.15
N ARG A 594 17.65 -11.34 0.77
CA ARG A 594 16.49 -11.50 1.68
C ARG A 594 16.64 -12.72 2.61
N ALA A 595 17.14 -13.83 2.04
CA ALA A 595 17.26 -15.24 2.67
C ALA A 595 18.23 -14.88 3.90
N GLU A 596 19.36 -14.18 3.67
CA GLU A 596 20.36 -13.93 4.71
C GLU A 596 19.82 -13.16 5.93
N LEU A 597 18.84 -12.27 5.74
CA LEU A 597 18.30 -11.45 6.82
C LEU A 597 17.46 -12.26 7.81
N ALA A 598 16.54 -13.08 7.31
CA ALA A 598 15.77 -14.02 8.14
C ALA A 598 16.70 -14.97 8.91
N ALA A 599 17.68 -15.56 8.21
CA ALA A 599 18.56 -16.57 8.80
C ALA A 599 19.61 -16.04 9.79
N ILE A 600 19.82 -14.72 9.91
CA ILE A 600 20.68 -14.14 10.98
C ILE A 600 19.83 -13.63 12.15
N PHE A 601 18.55 -13.25 11.95
CA PHE A 601 17.70 -12.62 12.98
C PHE A 601 16.30 -13.27 13.14
N PRO A 602 16.18 -14.49 13.71
CA PRO A 602 14.89 -15.20 13.85
C PRO A 602 13.82 -14.56 14.76
N ASP A 603 14.07 -13.37 15.32
CA ASP A 603 13.06 -12.57 16.03
C ASP A 603 12.31 -11.59 15.09
N LEU A 604 12.70 -11.50 13.81
CA LEU A 604 12.10 -10.59 12.82
C LEU A 604 10.65 -10.96 12.46
N ASP A 605 10.37 -12.26 12.30
CA ASP A 605 9.06 -12.80 11.91
C ASP A 605 7.94 -12.31 12.85
N ARG A 606 8.28 -12.07 14.11
CA ARG A 606 7.35 -11.58 15.16
C ARG A 606 7.19 -10.05 15.20
N ILE A 607 7.77 -9.32 14.24
CA ILE A 607 7.70 -7.86 14.11
C ILE A 607 7.24 -7.42 12.70
N ALA A 608 7.33 -8.29 11.69
CA ALA A 608 6.91 -8.01 10.31
C ALA A 608 5.43 -7.58 10.14
N ARG A 609 4.53 -7.99 11.06
CA ARG A 609 3.07 -7.72 11.00
C ARG A 609 2.66 -6.25 11.25
N ARG A 610 3.33 -5.26 10.64
CA ARG A 610 2.96 -3.82 10.66
C ARG A 610 3.37 -3.05 9.39
N GLY A 611 2.67 -3.32 8.28
CA GLY A 611 2.49 -2.38 7.16
C GLY A 611 3.59 -2.30 6.10
N ARG A 612 3.22 -1.73 4.93
CA ARG A 612 4.08 -1.54 3.75
C ARG A 612 5.15 -0.46 3.99
N TRP A 613 6.40 -0.86 4.22
CA TRP A 613 7.51 0.10 4.44
C TRP A 613 8.18 0.51 3.13
N THR A 614 8.19 1.81 2.86
CA THR A 614 8.90 2.42 1.74
C THR A 614 10.42 2.42 1.95
N ALA A 615 11.20 2.35 0.87
CA ALA A 615 12.63 2.55 0.95
C ALA A 615 12.94 4.06 1.05
N ALA A 616 13.79 4.47 2.01
CA ALA A 616 13.98 5.89 2.33
C ALA A 616 14.38 6.76 1.12
N ARG A 617 15.16 6.22 0.18
CA ARG A 617 15.51 6.80 -1.13
C ARG A 617 15.81 5.68 -2.13
N ARG A 618 15.71 5.97 -3.43
CA ARG A 618 16.04 5.05 -4.53
C ARG A 618 17.46 4.48 -4.41
N ALA A 619 17.58 3.15 -4.51
CA ALA A 619 18.84 2.42 -4.48
C ALA A 619 19.39 2.15 -5.90
N LEU A 620 20.68 2.41 -6.13
CA LEU A 620 21.28 2.32 -7.48
C LEU A 620 22.06 1.01 -7.75
N LYS A 621 21.79 0.43 -8.93
CA LYS A 621 22.50 -0.72 -9.52
C LYS A 621 23.95 -0.34 -9.88
N ALA A 622 24.80 -1.35 -10.05
CA ALA A 622 26.24 -1.16 -10.25
C ALA A 622 26.61 -0.30 -11.48
N HIS A 623 25.79 -0.30 -12.53
CA HIS A 623 26.01 0.54 -13.70
C HIS A 623 25.54 1.99 -13.50
N GLU A 624 24.40 2.21 -12.82
CA GLU A 624 23.89 3.54 -12.49
C GLU A 624 24.90 4.32 -11.62
N VAL A 625 25.48 3.69 -10.60
CA VAL A 625 26.51 4.31 -9.74
C VAL A 625 27.75 4.74 -10.56
N ARG A 626 28.13 4.01 -11.61
CA ARG A 626 29.24 4.43 -12.49
C ARG A 626 28.89 5.68 -13.31
N VAL A 627 27.64 5.82 -13.75
CA VAL A 627 27.15 7.00 -14.49
C VAL A 627 26.99 8.20 -13.54
N LEU A 628 26.51 7.99 -12.31
CA LEU A 628 26.44 9.01 -11.25
C LEU A 628 27.84 9.53 -10.89
N MET A 629 28.77 8.62 -10.57
CA MET A 629 30.12 8.97 -10.12
C MET A 629 31.09 9.30 -11.29
N GLY A 630 30.57 9.40 -12.52
CA GLY A 630 31.12 10.23 -13.59
C GLY A 630 32.52 9.91 -14.11
N ARG A 631 32.86 8.63 -14.29
CA ARG A 631 34.14 8.24 -14.90
C ARG A 631 34.00 7.76 -16.35
N ASN A 632 34.85 8.33 -17.22
CA ASN A 632 35.21 7.70 -18.49
C ASN A 632 36.01 6.41 -18.24
N ALA A 633 35.99 5.50 -19.22
CA ALA A 633 36.83 4.30 -19.21
C ALA A 633 38.33 4.64 -19.28
N ALA A 634 39.14 3.81 -18.61
CA ALA A 634 40.59 3.76 -18.66
C ALA A 634 41.04 2.32 -18.33
#